data_AF-A0AAD8V7M9-F1
#
_entry.id   AF-A0AAD8V7M9-F1
#
_cell.length_a   1.000
_cell.length_b   1.000
_cell.length_c   1.000
_cell.angle_alpha   90.00
_cell.angle_beta   90.00
_cell.angle_gamma   90.00
#
_symmetry.space_group_name_H-M   'P 1'
#
loop_
_entity.id
_entity.type
_entity.pdbx_description
1 polymer ?
#
loop_
_entity_poly.entity_id
_entity_poly.type
_entity_poly.pdbx_seq_one_letter_code
_entity_poly.pdbx_strand_id
1 'polypeptide(L)'
;VDKIFRIHNFSEAKKVAMASLEFEGYANVWWEEVNKKREKEDLAPIDTWEEMQEVMHTRFVPTHHKRDLFNKLTQLKQSYKSVEEYYKEMHMTMMSANVDEREEQTMARFLNGLNIPVKRIVEFLPYKNMVELLHQATRAERQVREDLAS
;
A
#
# COMPACT_ATOMS: atom_id res chain seq x y z
N VAL A 1 -5.55 2.27 13.36
CA VAL A 1 -5.71 3.15 14.54
C VAL A 1 -6.36 4.48 14.19
N ASP A 2 -5.96 5.18 13.12
CA ASP A 2 -6.49 6.51 12.76
C ASP A 2 -8.03 6.60 12.62
N LYS A 3 -8.67 5.58 12.03
CA LYS A 3 -10.15 5.54 11.93
C LYS A 3 -10.82 5.49 13.31
N ILE A 4 -10.24 4.78 14.28
CA ILE A 4 -10.74 4.66 15.65
C ILE A 4 -10.58 6.02 16.35
N PHE A 5 -9.40 6.63 16.24
CA PHE A 5 -9.13 7.94 16.83
C PHE A 5 -10.07 9.02 16.31
N ARG A 6 -10.39 9.00 15.02
CA ARG A 6 -11.33 9.94 14.39
C ARG A 6 -12.76 9.77 14.91
N ILE A 7 -13.24 8.54 15.08
CA ILE A 7 -14.61 8.27 15.58
C ILE A 7 -14.76 8.75 17.02
N HIS A 8 -13.73 8.55 17.85
CA HIS A 8 -13.78 8.89 19.26
C HIS A 8 -13.26 10.29 19.61
N ASN A 9 -12.86 11.09 18.61
CA ASN A 9 -12.32 12.44 18.74
C ASN A 9 -11.25 12.57 19.85
N PHE A 10 -10.28 11.66 19.83
CA PHE A 10 -9.21 11.65 20.85
C PHE A 10 -8.30 12.87 20.70
N SER A 11 -7.91 13.45 21.84
CA SER A 11 -6.80 14.41 21.88
C SER A 11 -5.49 13.73 21.48
N GLU A 12 -4.54 14.53 20.99
CA GLU A 12 -3.22 14.04 20.56
C GLU A 12 -2.52 13.16 21.62
N ALA A 13 -2.40 13.67 22.85
CA ALA A 13 -1.81 12.90 23.95
C ALA A 13 -2.57 11.60 24.25
N LYS A 14 -3.90 11.58 24.06
CA LYS A 14 -4.71 10.37 24.23
C LYS A 14 -4.48 9.37 23.09
N LYS A 15 -4.26 9.82 21.85
CA LYS A 15 -3.91 8.94 20.73
C LYS A 15 -2.58 8.24 21.01
N VAL A 16 -1.57 8.99 21.47
CA VAL A 16 -0.26 8.45 21.83
C VAL A 16 -0.39 7.40 22.93
N ALA A 17 -1.05 7.74 24.04
CA ALA A 17 -1.23 6.81 25.15
C ALA A 17 -1.98 5.54 24.76
N MET A 18 -3.05 5.66 23.96
CA MET A 18 -3.80 4.50 23.50
C MET A 18 -2.99 3.63 22.54
N ALA A 19 -2.21 4.23 21.64
CA ALA A 19 -1.37 3.47 20.72
C ALA A 19 -0.22 2.77 21.42
N SER A 20 0.39 3.39 22.44
CA SER A 20 1.50 2.78 23.18
C SER A 20 1.06 1.55 23.99
N LEU A 21 -0.21 1.49 24.42
CA LEU A 21 -0.77 0.32 25.11
C LEU A 21 -0.85 -0.91 24.20
N GLU A 22 -0.94 -0.72 22.89
CA GLU A 22 -0.99 -1.81 21.89
C GLU A 22 0.41 -2.31 21.51
N PHE A 23 1.48 -1.73 22.07
CA PHE A 23 2.83 -2.18 21.79
C PHE A 23 3.12 -3.48 22.54
N GLU A 24 3.62 -4.46 21.80
CA GLU A 24 3.98 -5.77 22.31
C GLU A 24 5.46 -6.07 22.06
N GLY A 25 6.01 -6.96 22.89
CA GLY A 25 7.38 -7.46 22.76
C GLY A 25 8.42 -6.34 22.67
N TYR A 26 9.25 -6.40 21.63
CA TYR A 26 10.38 -5.48 21.46
C TYR A 26 9.97 -4.02 21.27
N ALA A 27 8.83 -3.76 20.60
CA ALA A 27 8.36 -2.41 20.36
C ALA A 27 8.03 -1.68 21.68
N ASN A 28 7.44 -2.39 22.64
CA ASN A 28 7.11 -1.84 23.95
C ASN A 28 8.37 -1.48 24.75
N VAL A 29 9.33 -2.41 24.82
CA VAL A 29 10.60 -2.19 25.55
C VAL A 29 11.35 -0.98 24.98
N TRP A 30 11.41 -0.87 23.66
CA TRP A 30 12.07 0.24 22.99
C TRP A 30 11.34 1.57 23.22
N TRP A 31 10.01 1.59 23.18
CA TRP A 31 9.22 2.80 23.43
C TRP A 31 9.44 3.35 24.85
N GLU A 32 9.46 2.48 25.85
CA GLU A 32 9.77 2.84 27.24
C GLU A 32 11.19 3.40 27.40
N GLU A 33 12.17 2.84 26.67
CA GLU A 33 13.55 3.35 26.67
C GLU A 33 13.63 4.77 26.07
N VAL A 34 12.91 5.02 24.97
CA VAL A 34 12.84 6.35 24.35
C VAL A 34 12.27 7.38 25.33
N ASN A 35 11.15 7.07 25.98
CA ASN A 35 10.53 8.01 26.93
C ASN A 35 11.44 8.30 28.13
N LYS A 36 12.05 7.27 28.73
CA LYS A 36 13.00 7.43 29.84
C LYS A 36 14.22 8.26 29.46
N LYS A 37 14.73 8.07 28.24
CA LYS A 37 15.86 8.86 27.75
C LYS A 37 15.50 10.33 27.63
N ARG A 38 14.33 10.65 27.07
CA ARG A 38 13.84 12.04 26.93
C ARG A 38 13.66 12.70 28.29
N GLU A 39 13.07 12.00 29.25
CA GLU A 39 12.91 12.49 30.64
C GLU A 39 14.27 12.80 31.28
N LYS A 40 15.26 11.90 31.13
CA LYS A 40 16.61 12.11 31.66
C LYS A 40 17.33 13.32 31.02
N GLU A 41 16.98 13.64 29.77
CA GLU A 41 17.55 14.76 29.01
C GLU A 41 16.71 16.05 29.11
N ASP A 42 15.71 16.10 29.99
CA ASP A 42 14.74 17.21 30.14
C ASP A 42 14.07 17.62 28.81
N LEU A 43 13.89 16.66 27.90
CA LEU A 43 13.19 16.85 26.63
C LEU A 43 11.68 16.67 26.81
N ALA A 44 10.91 17.41 26.01
CA ALA A 44 9.46 17.25 25.98
C ALA A 44 9.07 15.79 25.64
N PRO A 45 8.03 15.24 26.32
CA PRO A 45 7.49 13.93 25.99
C PRO A 45 6.92 13.96 24.58
N ILE A 46 6.86 12.79 23.94
CA ILE A 46 6.15 12.65 22.67
C ILE A 46 4.66 12.67 23.00
N ASP A 47 3.97 13.76 22.70
CA ASP A 47 2.57 13.97 23.05
C ASP A 47 1.65 14.19 21.83
N THR A 48 2.24 14.18 20.63
CA THR A 48 1.50 14.21 19.36
C THR A 48 1.52 12.87 18.63
N TRP A 49 0.42 12.57 17.94
CA TRP A 49 0.32 11.35 17.15
C TRP A 49 1.34 11.35 16.00
N GLU A 50 1.52 12.49 15.36
CA GLU A 50 2.45 12.67 14.25
C GLU A 50 3.91 12.41 14.68
N GLU A 51 4.35 12.93 15.83
CA GLU A 51 5.71 12.67 16.35
C GLU A 51 5.90 11.20 16.72
N MET A 52 4.90 10.56 17.32
CA MET A 52 4.94 9.12 17.60
C MET A 52 5.09 8.32 16.31
N GLN A 53 4.33 8.66 15.27
CA GLN A 53 4.44 8.02 13.96
C GLN A 53 5.83 8.20 13.36
N GLU A 54 6.42 9.40 13.42
CA GLU A 54 7.77 9.67 12.90
C GLU A 54 8.85 8.86 13.62
N VAL A 55 8.79 8.82 14.95
CA VAL A 55 9.72 8.07 15.79
C VAL A 55 9.61 6.57 15.53
N MET A 56 8.38 6.05 15.45
CA MET A 56 8.13 4.64 15.11
C MET A 56 8.59 4.32 13.69
N HIS A 57 8.30 5.17 12.72
CA HIS A 57 8.71 4.97 11.33
C HIS A 57 10.24 4.94 11.21
N THR A 58 10.94 5.87 11.87
CA THR A 58 12.41 5.94 11.85
C THR A 58 13.05 4.68 12.44
N ARG A 59 12.43 4.07 13.45
CA ARG A 59 12.97 2.87 14.11
C ARG A 59 12.66 1.58 13.34
N PHE A 60 11.42 1.43 12.89
CA PHE A 60 10.88 0.14 12.47
C PHE A 60 10.70 0.02 10.95
N VAL A 61 10.72 1.14 10.22
CA VAL A 61 10.63 1.11 8.75
C VAL A 61 12.03 1.25 8.15
N PRO A 62 12.53 0.23 7.44
CA PRO A 62 13.83 0.32 6.79
C PRO A 62 13.90 1.52 5.83
N THR A 63 15.06 2.18 5.76
CA THR A 63 15.28 3.35 4.88
C THR A 63 15.03 3.06 3.41
N HIS A 64 15.17 1.80 2.99
CA HIS A 64 14.93 1.32 1.62
C HIS A 64 13.49 0.84 1.39
N HIS A 65 12.61 0.85 2.39
CA HIS A 65 11.24 0.35 2.27
C HIS A 65 10.45 1.01 1.13
N LYS A 66 10.56 2.33 0.98
CA LYS A 66 9.95 3.05 -0.15
C LYS A 66 10.47 2.53 -1.49
N ARG A 67 11.79 2.31 -1.60
CA ARG A 67 12.42 1.77 -2.82
C ARG A 67 11.92 0.36 -3.12
N ASP A 68 11.74 -0.48 -2.10
CA ASP A 68 11.18 -1.82 -2.26
C ASP A 68 9.74 -1.79 -2.75
N LEU A 69 8.92 -0.87 -2.25
CA LEU A 69 7.56 -0.68 -2.74
C LEU A 69 7.54 -0.23 -4.21
N PHE A 70 8.41 0.70 -4.61
CA PHE A 70 8.56 1.09 -6.01
C PHE A 70 9.05 -0.06 -6.89
N ASN A 71 10.02 -0.85 -6.43
CA ASN A 71 10.51 -2.02 -7.13
C ASN A 71 9.39 -3.05 -7.30
N LYS A 72 8.64 -3.33 -6.22
CA LYS A 72 7.49 -4.23 -6.24
C LYS A 72 6.46 -3.76 -7.26
N LEU A 73 6.11 -2.47 -7.25
CA LEU A 73 5.15 -1.90 -8.21
C LEU A 73 5.64 -1.99 -9.67
N THR A 74 6.93 -1.78 -9.90
CA THR A 74 7.53 -1.80 -11.25
C THR A 74 7.61 -3.23 -11.80
N GLN A 75 7.88 -4.19 -10.94
CA GLN A 75 7.99 -5.61 -11.29
C GLN A 75 6.64 -6.34 -11.26
N LEU A 76 5.56 -5.69 -10.80
CA LEU A 76 4.27 -6.33 -10.65
C LEU A 76 3.69 -6.74 -12.01
N LYS A 77 3.45 -8.05 -12.15
CA LYS A 77 2.81 -8.68 -13.30
C LYS A 77 1.62 -9.53 -12.85
N GLN A 78 0.69 -9.77 -13.77
CA GLN A 78 -0.45 -10.67 -13.57
C GLN A 78 0.04 -12.08 -13.21
N SER A 79 0.94 -12.66 -14.01
CA SER A 79 1.53 -13.98 -13.75
C SER A 79 0.44 -15.04 -13.53
N TYR A 80 0.43 -15.75 -12.40
CA TYR A 80 -0.57 -16.77 -12.07
C TYR A 80 -1.89 -16.21 -11.51
N LYS A 81 -1.98 -14.89 -11.30
CA LYS A 81 -3.15 -14.23 -10.71
C LYS A 81 -4.22 -14.01 -11.77
N SER A 82 -5.48 -13.98 -11.35
CA SER A 82 -6.54 -13.43 -12.17
C SER A 82 -6.28 -11.94 -12.46
N VAL A 83 -6.89 -11.43 -13.53
CA VAL A 83 -6.84 -10.00 -13.86
C VAL A 83 -7.31 -9.11 -12.69
N GLU A 84 -8.35 -9.56 -11.97
CA GLU A 84 -8.91 -8.80 -10.84
C GLU A 84 -7.97 -8.79 -9.63
N GLU A 85 -7.37 -9.94 -9.28
CA GLU A 85 -6.38 -10.03 -8.21
C GLU A 85 -5.15 -9.17 -8.52
N TYR A 86 -4.68 -9.22 -9.77
CA TYR A 86 -3.57 -8.38 -10.23
C TYR A 86 -3.89 -6.88 -10.08
N TYR A 87 -5.08 -6.45 -10.51
CA TYR A 87 -5.51 -5.06 -10.35
C TYR A 87 -5.57 -4.63 -8.88
N LYS A 88 -6.16 -5.46 -8.01
CA LYS A 88 -6.25 -5.18 -6.57
C LYS A 88 -4.87 -5.03 -5.95
N GLU A 89 -3.94 -5.95 -6.26
CA GLU A 89 -2.58 -5.87 -5.75
C GLU A 89 -1.84 -4.63 -6.27
N MET A 90 -2.00 -4.29 -7.55
CA MET A 90 -1.44 -3.07 -8.13
C MET A 90 -1.93 -1.83 -7.39
N HIS A 91 -3.25 -1.71 -7.23
CA HIS A 91 -3.85 -0.55 -6.58
C HIS A 91 -3.40 -0.42 -5.11
N MET A 92 -3.40 -1.52 -4.34
CA MET A 92 -2.92 -1.52 -2.95
C MET A 92 -1.42 -1.17 -2.85
N THR A 93 -0.61 -1.62 -3.81
CA THR A 93 0.83 -1.32 -3.85
C THR A 93 1.06 0.15 -4.18
N MET A 94 0.31 0.73 -5.11
CA MET A 94 0.36 2.17 -5.42
C MET A 94 0.00 3.02 -4.20
N MET A 95 -1.07 2.66 -3.49
CA MET A 95 -1.46 3.36 -2.25
C MET A 95 -0.38 3.27 -1.19
N SER A 96 0.19 2.07 -0.97
CA SER A 96 1.28 1.86 0.01
C SER A 96 2.55 2.65 -0.35
N ALA A 97 2.85 2.76 -1.66
CA ALA A 97 3.99 3.51 -2.17
C ALA A 97 3.73 5.02 -2.24
N ASN A 98 2.51 5.48 -1.92
CA ASN A 98 2.05 6.86 -2.08
C ASN A 98 2.28 7.39 -3.51
N VAL A 99 1.99 6.55 -4.50
CA VAL A 99 2.12 6.85 -5.93
C VAL A 99 0.82 7.44 -6.43
N ASP A 100 0.90 8.67 -6.93
CA ASP A 100 -0.19 9.36 -7.62
C ASP A 100 0.16 9.45 -9.11
N GLU A 101 -0.51 8.63 -9.91
CA GLU A 101 -0.31 8.52 -11.36
C GLU A 101 -1.54 9.07 -12.08
N ARG A 102 -1.33 9.77 -13.21
CA ARG A 102 -2.43 10.12 -14.10
C ARG A 102 -3.08 8.85 -14.61
N GLU A 103 -4.37 8.89 -14.91
CA GLU A 103 -5.13 7.71 -15.33
C GLU A 103 -4.47 6.96 -16.50
N GLU A 104 -3.99 7.67 -17.52
CA GLU A 104 -3.23 7.09 -18.64
C GLU A 104 -1.97 6.31 -18.21
N GLN A 105 -1.24 6.80 -17.21
CA GLN A 105 -0.06 6.12 -16.69
C GLN A 105 -0.45 4.83 -15.96
N THR A 106 -1.51 4.89 -15.14
CA THR A 106 -2.08 3.72 -14.45
C THR A 106 -2.58 2.68 -15.45
N MET A 107 -3.28 3.10 -16.51
CA MET A 107 -3.74 2.20 -17.58
C MET A 107 -2.57 1.56 -18.32
N ALA A 108 -1.56 2.34 -18.71
CA ALA A 108 -0.36 1.82 -19.37
C ALA A 108 0.40 0.83 -18.48
N ARG A 109 0.51 1.10 -17.18
CA ARG A 109 1.12 0.20 -16.20
C ARG A 109 0.36 -1.12 -16.11
N PHE A 110 -0.97 -1.05 -15.93
CA PHE A 110 -1.83 -2.22 -15.87
C PHE A 110 -1.72 -3.07 -17.13
N LEU A 111 -1.88 -2.45 -18.30
CA LEU A 111 -1.79 -3.12 -19.60
C LEU A 111 -0.43 -3.82 -19.78
N ASN A 112 0.67 -3.19 -19.37
CA ASN A 112 2.00 -3.77 -19.46
C ASN A 112 2.29 -4.87 -18.44
N GLY A 113 1.48 -4.98 -17.38
CA GLY A 113 1.57 -6.07 -16.42
C GLY A 113 0.70 -7.27 -16.72
N LEU A 114 -0.27 -7.14 -17.63
CA LEU A 114 -1.09 -8.26 -18.10
C LEU A 114 -0.25 -9.35 -18.77
N ASN A 115 -0.72 -10.59 -18.65
CA ASN A 115 -0.16 -11.72 -19.38
C ASN A 115 -0.34 -11.51 -20.89
N ILE A 116 0.65 -11.93 -21.68
CA ILE A 116 0.70 -11.68 -23.13
C ILE A 116 -0.59 -12.08 -23.87
N PRO A 117 -1.22 -13.25 -23.61
CA PRO A 117 -2.45 -13.63 -24.29
C PRO A 117 -3.60 -12.65 -24.03
N VAL A 118 -3.77 -12.21 -22.78
CA VAL A 118 -4.81 -11.25 -22.39
C VAL A 118 -4.50 -9.87 -22.97
N LYS A 119 -3.26 -9.40 -22.82
CA LYS A 119 -2.80 -8.10 -23.35
C LYS A 119 -3.08 -7.97 -24.84
N ARG A 120 -2.75 -9.00 -25.63
CA ARG A 120 -2.95 -9.00 -27.10
C ARG A 120 -4.40 -8.83 -27.51
N ILE A 121 -5.36 -9.33 -26.72
CA ILE A 121 -6.78 -9.15 -27.02
C ILE A 121 -7.19 -7.72 -26.65
N VAL A 122 -6.83 -7.28 -25.45
CA VAL A 122 -7.26 -6.00 -24.88
C VAL A 122 -6.69 -4.80 -25.64
N GLU A 123 -5.47 -4.90 -26.16
CA GLU A 123 -4.78 -3.81 -26.87
C GLU A 123 -5.52 -3.29 -28.10
N PHE A 124 -6.41 -4.09 -28.70
CA PHE A 124 -7.24 -3.70 -29.84
C PHE A 124 -8.68 -3.34 -29.47
N LEU A 125 -9.05 -3.44 -28.19
CA LEU A 125 -10.39 -3.09 -27.74
C LEU A 125 -10.46 -1.60 -27.36
N PRO A 126 -11.61 -0.94 -27.59
CA PRO A 126 -11.75 0.47 -27.25
C PRO A 126 -12.01 0.65 -25.75
N TYR A 127 -11.10 1.31 -25.02
CA TYR A 127 -11.29 1.71 -23.62
C TYR A 127 -10.87 3.17 -23.42
N LYS A 128 -11.55 3.87 -22.50
CA LYS A 128 -11.28 5.30 -22.20
C LYS A 128 -10.76 5.56 -20.79
N ASN A 129 -10.89 4.59 -19.91
CA ASN A 129 -10.59 4.73 -18.49
C ASN A 129 -10.22 3.36 -17.91
N MET A 130 -9.71 3.38 -16.68
CA MET A 130 -9.22 2.18 -16.01
C MET A 130 -10.32 1.12 -15.79
N VAL A 131 -11.57 1.57 -15.58
CA VAL A 131 -12.72 0.68 -15.34
C VAL A 131 -13.07 -0.12 -16.59
N GLU A 132 -13.15 0.56 -17.75
CA GLU A 132 -13.38 -0.06 -19.05
C GLU A 132 -12.25 -1.04 -19.40
N LEU A 133 -11.00 -0.62 -19.19
CA LEU A 133 -9.82 -1.45 -19.44
C LEU A 133 -9.82 -2.72 -18.58
N LEU A 134 -10.13 -2.60 -17.29
CA LEU A 134 -10.23 -3.74 -16.37
C LEU A 134 -11.33 -4.70 -16.82
N HIS A 135 -12.51 -4.19 -17.16
CA HIS A 135 -13.62 -5.00 -17.63
C HIS A 135 -13.26 -5.79 -18.90
N GLN A 136 -12.59 -5.15 -19.85
CA GLN A 136 -12.14 -5.80 -21.08
C GLN A 136 -11.07 -6.86 -20.81
N ALA A 137 -10.11 -6.58 -19.94
CA ALA A 137 -9.09 -7.54 -19.54
C ALA A 137 -9.69 -8.78 -18.86
N THR A 138 -10.68 -8.62 -17.99
CA THR A 138 -11.39 -9.75 -17.37
C THR A 138 -12.12 -10.61 -18.40
N ARG A 139 -12.77 -9.99 -19.40
CA ARG A 139 -13.41 -10.73 -20.50
C ARG A 139 -12.39 -11.47 -21.36
N ALA A 140 -11.28 -10.83 -21.68
CA ALA A 140 -10.19 -11.42 -22.45
C ALA A 140 -9.54 -12.61 -21.72
N GLU A 141 -9.34 -12.52 -20.40
CA GLU A 141 -8.83 -13.64 -19.59
C GLU A 141 -9.75 -14.85 -19.65
N ARG A 142 -11.07 -14.64 -19.61
CA ARG A 142 -12.04 -15.72 -19.74
C ARG A 142 -11.93 -16.42 -21.10
N GLN A 143 -11.86 -15.65 -22.19
CA GLN A 143 -11.69 -16.19 -23.54
C GLN A 143 -10.41 -17.03 -23.66
N VAL A 144 -9.28 -16.51 -23.20
CA VAL A 144 -7.99 -17.23 -23.22
C VAL A 144 -8.08 -18.56 -22.46
N ARG A 145 -8.81 -18.59 -21.34
CA ARG A 145 -8.98 -19.81 -20.55
C ARG A 145 -9.87 -20.84 -21.26
N GLU A 146 -10.92 -20.38 -21.91
CA GLU A 146 -11.82 -21.24 -22.70
C GLU A 146 -11.06 -21.84 -23.91
N ASP A 147 -10.25 -21.04 -24.61
CA ASP A 147 -9.45 -21.49 -25.76
C ASP A 147 -8.32 -22.49 -25.39
N LEU A 148 -7.77 -22.38 -24.18
CA LEU A 148 -6.77 -23.34 -23.67
C LEU A 148 -7.38 -24.67 -23.22
N ALA A 149 -8.70 -24.69 -22.95
CA ALA A 149 -9.43 -25.86 -22.49
C ALA A 149 -10.08 -26.66 -23.64
N SER A 150 -10.13 -26.09 -24.86
CA SER A 150 -10.61 -26.73 -26.09
C SER A 150 -9.50 -27.45 -26.85
#